data_AF-A0A6J4WXN0-F1
#
_entry.id   AF-A0A6J4WXN0-F1
#
_cell.length_a   1.000
_cell.length_b   1.000
_cell.length_c   1.000
_cell.angle_alpha   90.00
_cell.angle_beta   90.00
_cell.angle_gamma   90.00
#
_symmetry.space_group_name_H-M   'P 1'
#
loop_
_entity.id
_entity.type
_entity.pdbx_description
1 polymer ?
#
loop_
_entity_poly.entity_id
_entity_poly.type
_entity_poly.pdbx_seq_one_letter_code
_entity_poly.pdbx_strand_id
1 'polypeptide(L)' 'MNVNVIIVGGGPAGIITALTAKSVYPEKSVCLIKDIGDGVIPFD' A
#
# COMPACT_ATOMS: atom_id res chain seq x y z
N MET A 1 9.55 8.66 -12.07
CA MET A 1 8.79 7.44 -11.69
C MET A 1 7.34 7.69 -12.05
N ASN A 2 6.69 6.78 -12.78
CA ASN A 2 5.27 6.93 -13.11
C ASN A 2 4.46 6.02 -12.17
N VAL A 3 3.64 6.62 -11.31
CA VAL A 3 2.84 5.91 -10.30
C VAL A 3 1.37 6.04 -10.66
N ASN A 4 0.66 4.93 -10.77
CA ASN A 4 -0.76 4.95 -11.10
C ASN A 4 -1.64 5.20 -9.87
N VAL A 5 -1.24 4.67 -8.71
CA VAL A 5 -1.98 4.78 -7.45
C VAL A 5 -1.04 5.16 -6.32
N ILE A 6 -1.36 6.24 -5.62
CA ILE A 6 -0.64 6.68 -4.42
C ILE A 6 -1.57 6.54 -3.22
N ILE A 7 -1.10 5.88 -2.18
CA ILE A 7 -1.80 5.69 -0.90
C ILE A 7 -0.96 6.34 0.19
N VAL A 8 -1.57 7.21 0.99
CA VAL A 8 -0.91 7.90 2.10
C VAL A 8 -1.47 7.37 3.42
N GLY A 9 -0.59 6.82 4.26
CA GLY A 9 -0.93 6.21 5.54
C GLY A 9 -0.75 4.68 5.51
N GLY A 10 0.19 4.18 6.32
CA GLY A 10 0.53 2.74 6.41
C GLY A 10 -0.22 1.97 7.50
N GLY A 11 -1.37 2.47 7.95
CA GLY A 11 -2.22 1.75 8.89
C GLY A 11 -2.95 0.56 8.24
N PRO A 12 -3.80 -0.16 8.99
CA PRO A 12 -4.54 -1.33 8.50
C PRO A 12 -5.26 -1.08 7.17
N ALA A 13 -6.01 0.03 7.10
CA ALA A 13 -6.74 0.40 5.90
C ALA A 13 -5.82 0.67 4.70
N GLY A 14 -4.71 1.39 4.88
CA GLY A 14 -3.81 1.74 3.79
C GLY A 14 -3.04 0.55 3.24
N ILE A 15 -2.59 -0.36 4.13
CA ILE A 15 -1.92 -1.60 3.72
C ILE A 15 -2.87 -2.50 2.95
N ILE A 16 -4.07 -2.77 3.48
CA ILE A 16 -5.05 -3.62 2.77
C ILE A 16 -5.42 -2.99 1.44
N THR A 17 -5.64 -1.68 1.40
CA THR A 17 -5.92 -0.96 0.14
C THR A 17 -4.79 -1.13 -0.87
N ALA A 18 -3.53 -1.02 -0.44
CA ALA A 18 -2.36 -1.17 -1.33
C ALA A 18 -2.26 -2.59 -1.89
N LEU A 19 -2.45 -3.60 -1.03
CA LEU A 19 -2.41 -5.01 -1.43
C LEU A 19 -3.57 -5.36 -2.37
N THR A 20 -4.80 -4.93 -2.04
CA THR A 20 -5.98 -5.13 -2.88
C THR A 20 -5.81 -4.44 -4.23
N ALA A 21 -5.35 -3.19 -4.27
CA ALA A 21 -5.12 -2.47 -5.51
C ALA A 21 -4.09 -3.19 -6.40
N LYS A 22 -3.00 -3.72 -5.81
CA LYS A 22 -1.98 -4.47 -6.56
C LYS A 22 -2.47 -5.83 -7.03
N SER A 23 -3.33 -6.49 -6.25
CA SER A 23 -3.92 -7.79 -6.62
C SER A 23 -4.97 -7.66 -7.73
N VAL A 24 -5.83 -6.65 -7.66
CA VAL A 24 -6.91 -6.42 -8.65
C VAL A 24 -6.36 -5.80 -9.95
N TYR A 25 -5.32 -4.97 -9.86
CA TYR A 25 -4.68 -4.31 -11.00
C TYR A 25 -3.17 -4.61 -11.02
N PRO A 26 -2.76 -5.84 -11.37
CA PRO A 26 -1.36 -6.27 -11.32
C PRO A 26 -0.44 -5.45 -12.23
N GLU A 27 -0.96 -4.87 -13.31
CA GLU A 27 -0.26 -4.01 -14.25
C GLU A 27 0.01 -2.61 -13.70
N LYS A 28 -0.77 -2.15 -12.71
CA LYS A 28 -0.61 -0.80 -12.14
C LYS A 28 0.50 -0.77 -11.11
N SER A 29 1.23 0.34 -11.10
CA SER A 29 2.18 0.68 -10.05
C SER A 29 1.43 1.31 -8.87
N VAL A 30 1.66 0.76 -7.67
CA VAL A 30 1.06 1.20 -6.41
C VAL A 30 2.19 1.66 -5.49
N CYS A 31 2.09 2.89 -4.97
CA CYS A 31 3.04 3.46 -4.02
C CYS A 31 2.31 3.71 -2.69
N LEU A 32 2.82 3.11 -1.61
CA LEU A 32 2.36 3.35 -0.25
C LEU A 32 3.37 4.24 0.47
N ILE A 33 2.93 5.40 0.93
CA ILE A 33 3.72 6.32 1.75
C ILE A 33 3.31 6.14 3.20
N LYS A 34 4.28 5.85 4.07
CA LYS A 34 4.09 5.70 5.51
C LYS A 34 5.24 6.36 6.26
N ASP A 35 4.91 6.98 7.39
CA ASP A 35 5.87 7.70 8.25
C ASP A 35 6.63 6.75 9.20
N ILE A 36 6.07 5.57 9.46
CA ILE A 36 6.62 4.55 10.35
C ILE A 36 7.08 3.33 9.54
N GLY A 37 8.32 2.89 9.80
CA GLY A 37 8.93 1.73 9.12
C GLY A 37 8.18 0.44 9.40
N ASP A 38 7.95 0.11 10.65
CA ASP A 38 7.16 -1.06 11.06
C ASP A 38 5.71 -0.65 11.30
N GLY A 39 4.80 -1.28 10.55
CA GLY A 39 3.37 -1.03 10.67
C GLY A 39 2.74 -1.83 11.80
N VAL A 40 1.50 -1.48 12.17
CA VAL A 40 0.74 -2.14 13.25
C VAL A 40 0.12 -3.49 12.86
N ILE A 41 0.39 -3.98 11.65
CA ILE A 41 -0.17 -5.24 11.16
C ILE A 41 0.91 -6.32 11.35
N PRO A 42 0.73 -7.25 12.29
CA PRO A 42 1.56 -8.44 12.34
C PRO A 42 1.23 -9.27 11.10
N PHE A 43 2.22 -9.46 10.24
CA PHE A 43 2.21 -10.56 9.28
C PHE A 43 2.89 -11.71 10.01
N ASP A 44 2.12 -12.71 10.45
CA ASP A 44 2.68 -14.00 10.87
C ASP A 44 3.43 -14.66 9.69
#